data_AF-A0AAN8UNJ7-F1
#
_entry.id   AF-A0AAN8UNJ7-F1
#
_cell.length_a   1.000
_cell.length_b   1.000
_cell.length_c   1.000
_cell.angle_alpha   90.00
_cell.angle_beta   90.00
_cell.angle_gamma   90.00
#
_symmetry.space_group_name_H-M   'P 1'
#
loop_
_entity.id
_entity.type
_entity.pdbx_description
1 polymer ?
#
loop_
_entity_poly.entity_id
_entity_poly.type
_entity_poly.pdbx_seq_one_letter_code
_entity_poly.pdbx_strand_id
1 'polypeptide(L)'
;MDATTPKYSKARYDEIVKEVSLYLKMVDYNTKKISFVPVGHVKTGVLKRGMVVTFGPSGLTTEVKSIEMHHEALQEALPSDSVRFNIKNAAVKDLKCGYVASDCKNDPAKEAANFTSQEPKFLNNGDVGFIKMVPTKPIVVETFFEYPSLGRFAVRDMRQMVAVGVSKQVEKKDPTGAKIT
;
A
#
# COMPACT_ATOMS: atom_id res chain seq x y z
N MET A 1 -17.99 7.26 -18.43
CA MET A 1 -16.90 7.59 -19.40
C MET A 1 -17.16 6.95 -20.76
N ASP A 2 -17.68 5.74 -20.74
CA ASP A 2 -18.37 4.95 -21.75
C ASP A 2 -19.55 5.60 -22.49
N ALA A 3 -20.24 6.59 -21.90
CA ALA A 3 -21.37 7.31 -22.52
C ALA A 3 -20.99 8.65 -23.20
N THR A 4 -19.70 8.96 -23.35
CA THR A 4 -19.26 10.16 -24.09
C THR A 4 -19.18 9.89 -25.59
N THR A 5 -19.40 10.91 -26.41
CA THR A 5 -19.25 10.84 -27.87
C THR A 5 -18.05 11.70 -28.26
N PRO A 6 -16.88 11.15 -28.63
CA PRO A 6 -16.49 9.73 -28.71
C PRO A 6 -16.23 9.09 -27.34
N LYS A 7 -16.35 7.76 -27.27
CA LYS A 7 -16.23 7.00 -26.01
C LYS A 7 -14.86 7.20 -25.38
N TYR A 8 -14.84 7.42 -24.06
CA TYR A 8 -13.62 7.67 -23.28
C TYR A 8 -12.80 8.87 -23.79
N SER A 9 -13.48 9.89 -24.34
CA SER A 9 -12.80 11.11 -24.81
C SER A 9 -12.09 11.83 -23.66
N LYS A 10 -10.75 11.87 -23.74
CA LYS A 10 -9.91 12.62 -22.79
C LYS A 10 -10.21 14.12 -22.82
N ALA A 11 -10.54 14.67 -23.99
CA ALA A 11 -10.91 16.08 -24.12
C ALA A 11 -12.18 16.43 -23.32
N ARG A 12 -13.20 15.56 -23.36
CA ARG A 12 -14.43 15.74 -22.58
C ARG A 12 -14.19 15.59 -21.07
N TYR A 13 -13.26 14.70 -20.69
CA TYR A 13 -12.83 14.58 -19.29
C TYR A 13 -12.17 15.86 -18.79
N ASP A 14 -11.20 16.39 -19.53
CA ASP A 14 -10.46 17.59 -19.13
C ASP A 14 -11.38 18.83 -19.04
N GLU A 15 -12.38 18.93 -19.93
CA GLU A 15 -13.43 19.96 -19.89
C GLU A 15 -14.28 19.89 -18.60
N ILE A 16 -14.83 18.71 -18.30
CA ILE A 16 -15.67 18.50 -17.11
C ILE A 16 -14.86 18.71 -15.83
N VAL A 17 -13.60 18.24 -15.78
CA VAL A 17 -12.72 18.47 -14.63
C VAL A 17 -12.49 19.96 -14.42
N LYS A 18 -12.29 20.74 -15.50
CA LYS A 18 -12.13 22.19 -15.40
C LYS A 18 -13.39 22.86 -14.86
N GLU A 19 -14.56 22.53 -15.40
CA GLU A 19 -15.86 23.10 -14.99
C GLU A 19 -16.20 22.77 -13.53
N VAL A 20 -16.13 21.49 -13.15
CA VAL A 20 -16.41 21.03 -11.79
C VAL A 20 -15.40 21.60 -10.79
N SER A 21 -14.12 21.72 -11.16
CA SER A 21 -13.11 22.32 -10.28
C SER A 21 -13.32 23.82 -10.03
N LEU A 22 -13.85 24.55 -11.02
CA LEU A 22 -14.24 25.95 -10.88
C LEU A 22 -15.48 26.09 -10.00
N TYR A 23 -16.49 25.25 -10.22
CA TYR A 23 -17.70 25.22 -9.40
C TYR A 23 -17.39 24.92 -7.94
N LEU A 24 -16.58 23.90 -7.67
CA LEU A 24 -16.15 23.55 -6.30
C LEU A 24 -15.42 24.70 -5.62
N LYS A 25 -14.55 25.45 -6.33
CA LYS A 25 -13.89 26.65 -5.78
C LYS A 25 -14.89 27.77 -5.48
N MET A 26 -15.94 27.90 -6.27
CA MET A 26 -16.97 28.94 -6.10
C MET A 26 -17.90 28.67 -4.91
N VAL A 27 -18.16 27.39 -4.59
CA VAL A 27 -18.91 26.95 -3.40
C VAL A 27 -17.98 26.87 -2.16
N ASP A 28 -16.80 27.49 -2.22
CA ASP A 28 -15.76 27.47 -1.17
C ASP A 28 -15.32 26.05 -0.75
N TYR A 29 -15.54 25.07 -1.63
CA TYR A 29 -15.11 23.69 -1.44
C TYR A 29 -13.63 23.59 -1.78
N ASN A 30 -12.80 23.56 -0.73
CA ASN A 30 -11.36 23.54 -0.90
C ASN A 30 -10.90 22.19 -1.48
N THR A 31 -10.69 22.14 -2.79
CA THR A 31 -10.20 20.95 -3.53
C THR A 31 -8.83 20.46 -3.04
N LYS A 32 -8.03 21.33 -2.41
CA LYS A 32 -6.77 20.96 -1.74
C LYS A 32 -6.98 20.31 -0.36
N LYS A 33 -8.18 20.41 0.21
CA LYS A 33 -8.59 19.87 1.52
C LYS A 33 -9.28 18.51 1.41
N ILE A 34 -9.39 17.92 0.20
CA ILE A 34 -9.87 16.55 0.07
C ILE A 34 -8.82 15.64 0.71
N SER A 35 -9.04 15.31 1.97
CA SER A 35 -8.17 14.42 2.72
C SER A 35 -8.26 13.05 2.07
N PHE A 36 -7.13 12.56 1.59
CA PHE A 36 -7.04 11.19 1.14
C PHE A 36 -7.20 10.26 2.35
N VAL A 37 -8.14 9.33 2.26
CA VAL A 37 -8.44 8.36 3.32
C VAL A 37 -8.03 6.98 2.82
N PRO A 38 -6.84 6.48 3.19
CA PRO A 38 -6.47 5.10 2.95
C PRO A 38 -7.50 4.14 3.53
N VAL A 39 -7.73 3.04 2.80
CA VAL A 39 -8.57 1.92 3.24
C VAL A 39 -7.72 0.67 3.23
N GLY A 40 -7.77 -0.09 4.31
CA GLY A 40 -7.01 -1.32 4.44
C GLY A 40 -7.51 -2.22 5.55
N HIS A 41 -6.96 -3.43 5.58
CA HIS A 41 -7.19 -4.37 6.66
C HIS A 41 -6.01 -4.33 7.63
N VAL A 42 -6.28 -4.19 8.92
CA VAL A 42 -5.25 -4.34 9.95
C VAL A 42 -4.86 -5.82 10.01
N LYS A 43 -3.59 -6.13 9.71
CA LYS A 43 -3.08 -7.51 9.73
C LYS A 43 -2.45 -7.88 11.07
N THR A 44 -1.70 -6.96 11.65
CA THR A 44 -0.92 -7.16 12.87
C THR A 44 -0.82 -5.86 13.64
N GLY A 45 -0.73 -5.96 14.98
CA GLY A 45 -0.66 -4.80 15.86
C GLY A 45 -2.01 -4.09 16.03
N VAL A 46 -1.96 -2.87 16.58
CA VAL A 46 -3.14 -2.04 16.84
C VAL A 46 -2.93 -0.69 16.18
N LEU A 47 -3.92 -0.20 15.44
CA LEU A 47 -3.90 1.14 14.86
C LEU A 47 -4.72 2.08 15.73
N LYS A 48 -4.12 3.13 16.27
CA LYS A 48 -4.79 4.12 17.12
C LYS A 48 -4.71 5.51 16.53
N ARG A 49 -5.70 6.35 16.85
CA ARG A 49 -5.65 7.78 16.54
C ARG A 49 -4.42 8.42 17.19
N GLY A 50 -3.72 9.27 16.44
CA GLY A 50 -2.50 9.95 16.88
C GLY A 50 -1.21 9.14 16.71
N MET A 51 -1.29 7.89 16.24
CA MET A 51 -0.08 7.12 15.90
C MET A 51 0.60 7.69 14.66
N VAL A 52 1.93 7.68 14.68
CA VAL A 52 2.77 8.06 13.55
C VAL A 52 3.09 6.80 12.75
N VAL A 53 2.50 6.70 11.57
CA VAL A 53 2.64 5.54 10.68
C VAL A 53 3.60 5.82 9.54
N THR A 54 4.39 4.82 9.19
CA THR A 54 5.29 4.84 8.02
C THR A 54 4.75 3.92 6.95
N PHE A 55 4.63 4.43 5.73
CA PHE A 55 4.20 3.70 4.55
C PHE A 55 5.40 3.20 3.75
N GLY A 56 5.60 1.89 3.73
CA GLY A 56 6.51 1.24 2.79
C GLY A 56 5.80 0.99 1.45
N PRO A 57 6.50 1.01 0.30
CA PRO A 57 7.95 1.16 0.15
C PRO A 57 8.44 2.62 0.05
N SER A 58 7.55 3.62 0.02
CA SER A 58 7.96 5.03 -0.16
C SER A 58 8.69 5.63 1.06
N GLY A 59 8.57 5.02 2.23
CA GLY A 59 9.11 5.55 3.48
C GLY A 59 8.42 6.83 3.94
N LEU A 60 7.19 7.10 3.48
CA LEU A 60 6.42 8.27 3.87
C LEU A 60 5.91 8.10 5.30
N THR A 61 6.28 9.01 6.20
CA THR A 61 5.83 8.99 7.60
C THR A 61 4.78 10.07 7.82
N THR A 62 3.62 9.70 8.37
CA THR A 62 2.48 10.61 8.62
C THR A 62 1.71 10.22 9.89
N GLU A 63 0.98 11.17 10.47
CA GLU A 63 0.16 10.92 11.66
C GLU A 63 -1.29 10.58 11.31
N VAL A 64 -1.86 9.57 11.98
CA VAL A 64 -3.27 9.16 11.84
C VAL A 64 -4.17 10.11 12.62
N LYS A 65 -5.08 10.80 11.93
CA LYS A 65 -6.04 11.75 12.50
C LYS A 65 -7.32 11.12 13.02
N SER A 66 -7.88 10.16 12.30
CA SER A 66 -9.12 9.47 12.66
C SER A 66 -9.13 8.10 12.03
N ILE A 67 -9.88 7.18 12.62
CA ILE A 67 -10.09 5.82 12.13
C ILE A 67 -11.60 5.62 12.10
N GLU A 68 -12.10 5.05 11.02
CA GLU A 68 -13.50 4.82 10.75
C GLU A 68 -13.70 3.39 10.25
N MET A 69 -14.72 2.72 10.78
CA MET A 69 -15.17 1.41 10.31
C MET A 69 -16.70 1.47 10.16
N HIS A 70 -17.22 1.04 9.01
CA HIS A 70 -18.67 1.01 8.75
C HIS A 70 -19.43 2.32 9.07
N HIS A 71 -18.80 3.48 8.86
CA HIS A 71 -19.35 4.83 9.14
C HIS A 71 -19.38 5.24 10.62
N GLU A 72 -18.68 4.52 11.49
CA GLU A 72 -18.45 4.89 12.89
C GLU A 72 -16.97 5.17 13.14
N ALA A 73 -16.69 6.19 13.98
CA ALA A 73 -15.33 6.50 14.38
C ALA A 73 -14.87 5.55 15.48
N LEU A 74 -13.71 4.92 15.28
CA LEU A 74 -13.07 4.03 16.25
C LEU A 74 -11.92 4.75 16.96
N GLN A 75 -11.74 4.43 18.25
CA GLN A 75 -10.60 4.88 19.04
C GLN A 75 -9.33 4.11 18.64
N GLU A 76 -9.47 2.81 18.43
CA GLU A 76 -8.44 1.86 18.03
C GLU A 76 -9.03 0.80 17.10
N ALA A 77 -8.22 0.31 16.18
CA ALA A 77 -8.56 -0.78 15.27
C ALA A 77 -7.67 -1.99 15.57
N LEU A 78 -8.30 -3.14 15.64
CA LEU A 78 -7.69 -4.41 16.00
C LEU A 78 -7.37 -5.23 14.73
N PRO A 79 -6.49 -6.25 14.84
CA PRO A 79 -6.27 -7.18 13.74
C PRO A 79 -7.59 -7.77 13.22
N SER A 80 -7.71 -7.88 11.90
CA SER A 80 -8.91 -8.26 11.15
C SER A 80 -9.91 -7.14 10.84
N ASP A 81 -9.78 -5.96 11.42
CA ASP A 81 -10.68 -4.84 11.13
C ASP A 81 -10.40 -4.23 9.74
N SER A 82 -11.47 -3.87 9.05
CA SER A 82 -11.42 -3.20 7.74
C SER A 82 -11.67 -1.72 7.96
N VAL A 83 -10.59 -0.95 8.02
CA VAL A 83 -10.68 0.45 8.46
C VAL A 83 -10.31 1.42 7.37
N ARG A 84 -11.01 2.55 7.39
CA ARG A 84 -10.65 3.78 6.69
C ARG A 84 -9.98 4.66 7.72
N PHE A 85 -8.81 5.21 7.43
CA PHE A 85 -8.15 6.10 8.39
C PHE A 85 -7.67 7.36 7.70
N ASN A 86 -7.83 8.50 8.35
CA ASN A 86 -7.41 9.79 7.82
C ASN A 86 -5.98 10.07 8.25
N ILE A 87 -5.14 10.58 7.35
CA ILE A 87 -3.72 10.87 7.59
C ILE A 87 -3.41 12.35 7.36
N LYS A 88 -2.47 12.91 8.12
CA LYS A 88 -2.03 14.30 7.94
C LYS A 88 -1.19 14.44 6.66
N ASN A 89 -1.50 15.47 5.88
CA ASN A 89 -0.64 16.03 4.84
C ASN A 89 -0.16 15.02 3.78
N ALA A 90 -1.00 14.04 3.41
CA ALA A 90 -0.69 13.10 2.35
C ALA A 90 -1.35 13.49 1.04
N ALA A 91 -0.57 13.56 -0.05
CA ALA A 91 -1.12 13.74 -1.39
C ALA A 91 -1.49 12.37 -2.01
N VAL A 92 -2.54 12.36 -2.84
CA VAL A 92 -3.02 11.16 -3.57
C VAL A 92 -1.91 10.52 -4.43
N LYS A 93 -0.89 11.29 -4.82
CA LYS A 93 0.22 10.83 -5.66
C LYS A 93 1.24 10.00 -4.88
N ASP A 94 1.33 10.17 -3.57
CA ASP A 94 2.39 9.60 -2.73
C ASP A 94 2.02 8.22 -2.16
N LEU A 95 0.73 7.87 -2.19
CA LEU A 95 0.22 6.57 -1.74
C LEU A 95 -0.44 5.79 -2.87
N LYS A 96 -0.14 4.49 -2.96
CA LYS A 96 -0.75 3.57 -3.92
C LYS A 96 -1.26 2.31 -3.23
N CYS A 97 -2.18 1.63 -3.89
CA CYS A 97 -2.63 0.30 -3.45
C CYS A 97 -1.43 -0.67 -3.42
N GLY A 98 -1.31 -1.44 -2.34
CA GLY A 98 -0.18 -2.35 -2.09
C GLY A 98 0.90 -1.78 -1.18
N TYR A 99 0.80 -0.51 -0.76
CA TYR A 99 1.68 0.05 0.26
C TYR A 99 1.29 -0.48 1.63
N VAL A 100 2.30 -0.71 2.48
CA VAL A 100 2.11 -1.26 3.83
C VAL A 100 2.33 -0.16 4.86
N ALA A 101 1.30 0.09 5.67
CA ALA A 101 1.39 1.00 6.81
C ALA A 101 1.88 0.23 8.04
N SER A 102 2.81 0.84 8.77
CA SER A 102 3.47 0.26 9.95
C SER A 102 3.72 1.35 10.98
N ASP A 103 3.97 1.00 12.24
CA ASP A 103 4.40 1.98 13.24
C ASP A 103 5.82 2.46 12.89
N CYS A 104 6.03 3.78 12.93
CA CYS A 104 7.37 4.34 12.71
C CYS A 104 8.37 3.91 13.80
N LYS A 105 7.89 3.65 15.02
CA LYS A 105 8.75 3.32 16.18
C LYS A 105 9.03 1.84 16.33
N ASN A 106 8.14 0.97 15.85
CA ASN A 106 8.21 -0.47 16.08
C ASN A 106 8.16 -1.21 14.74
N ASP A 107 9.36 -1.56 14.23
CA ASP A 107 9.64 -2.14 12.91
C ASP A 107 8.89 -1.48 11.74
N PRO A 108 9.38 -0.32 11.23
CA PRO A 108 8.77 0.31 10.08
C PRO A 108 8.94 -0.55 8.83
N ALA A 109 7.87 -0.65 8.04
CA ALA A 109 7.81 -1.31 6.76
C ALA A 109 8.80 -0.66 5.78
N LYS A 110 9.70 -1.48 5.22
CA LYS A 110 10.72 -1.06 4.26
C LYS A 110 10.56 -1.80 2.94
N GLU A 111 11.11 -1.23 1.87
CA GLU A 111 11.19 -1.89 0.57
C GLU A 111 12.03 -3.17 0.70
N ALA A 112 11.57 -4.29 0.14
CA ALA A 112 12.38 -5.50 0.05
C ALA A 112 13.41 -5.36 -1.08
N ALA A 113 14.70 -5.48 -0.78
CA ALA A 113 15.80 -5.45 -1.75
C ALA A 113 15.98 -6.81 -2.42
N ASN A 114 16.15 -7.87 -1.63
CA ASN A 114 16.20 -9.26 -2.08
C ASN A 114 15.64 -10.19 -0.99
N PHE A 115 15.33 -11.43 -1.33
CA PHE A 115 15.15 -12.52 -0.35
C PHE A 115 15.88 -13.76 -0.84
N THR A 116 16.51 -14.54 0.04
CA THR A 116 17.64 -15.47 -0.27
C THR A 116 17.30 -16.82 -0.92
N SER A 117 18.23 -17.35 -1.74
CA SER A 117 18.66 -18.77 -1.71
C SER A 117 19.95 -19.11 -2.49
N GLN A 118 20.64 -20.19 -2.08
CA GLN A 118 21.58 -21.01 -2.85
C GLN A 118 20.87 -22.13 -3.67
N GLU A 119 21.49 -22.54 -4.78
CA GLU A 119 20.82 -23.06 -5.98
C GLU A 119 20.78 -24.60 -6.14
N PRO A 120 19.71 -25.11 -6.75
CA PRO A 120 19.73 -25.88 -8.00
C PRO A 120 19.46 -24.99 -9.22
N LYS A 121 20.01 -25.35 -10.40
CA LYS A 121 19.96 -24.53 -11.64
C LYS A 121 18.54 -24.31 -12.21
N PHE A 122 17.63 -25.26 -12.01
CA PHE A 122 16.23 -25.19 -12.47
C PHE A 122 15.33 -25.98 -11.49
N LEU A 123 14.05 -25.64 -11.45
CA LEU A 123 12.99 -26.33 -10.70
C LEU A 123 11.92 -26.82 -11.66
N ASN A 124 11.46 -28.07 -11.49
CA ASN A 124 10.36 -28.64 -12.26
C ASN A 124 9.05 -28.63 -11.46
N ASN A 125 7.95 -28.99 -12.11
CA ASN A 125 6.64 -29.09 -11.46
C ASN A 125 6.67 -30.12 -10.33
N GLY A 126 6.29 -29.68 -9.12
CA GLY A 126 6.28 -30.49 -7.91
C GLY A 126 7.55 -30.36 -7.07
N ASP A 127 8.60 -29.72 -7.59
CA ASP A 127 9.81 -29.48 -6.82
C ASP A 127 9.62 -28.35 -5.81
N VAL A 128 10.31 -28.48 -4.68
CA VAL A 128 10.38 -27.44 -3.65
C VAL A 128 11.82 -26.96 -3.57
N GLY A 129 12.01 -25.67 -3.76
CA GLY A 129 13.32 -25.04 -3.67
C GLY A 129 13.25 -23.72 -2.94
N PHE A 130 14.37 -23.34 -2.34
CA PHE A 130 14.58 -21.98 -1.90
C PHE A 130 14.98 -21.16 -3.14
N ILE A 131 14.34 -20.02 -3.36
CA ILE A 131 14.55 -19.19 -4.55
C ILE A 131 14.90 -17.77 -4.09
N LYS A 132 15.98 -17.22 -4.63
CA LYS A 132 16.26 -15.80 -4.48
C LYS A 132 15.37 -15.03 -5.45
N MET A 133 14.49 -14.14 -4.96
CA MET A 133 13.84 -13.19 -5.87
C MET A 133 14.17 -11.75 -5.55
N VAL A 134 14.24 -10.99 -6.65
CA VAL A 134 14.52 -9.56 -6.66
C VAL A 134 13.30 -8.89 -7.29
N PRO A 135 12.54 -8.09 -6.53
CA PRO A 135 11.37 -7.42 -7.07
C PRO A 135 11.79 -6.35 -8.08
N THR A 136 11.17 -6.35 -9.27
CA THR A 136 11.42 -5.34 -10.31
C THR A 136 10.72 -4.02 -10.05
N LYS A 137 9.71 -4.03 -9.17
CA LYS A 137 8.96 -2.86 -8.70
C LYS A 137 9.03 -2.79 -7.18
N PRO A 138 9.06 -1.59 -6.57
CA PRO A 138 9.06 -1.45 -5.13
C PRO A 138 7.87 -2.18 -4.50
N ILE A 139 8.17 -3.13 -3.61
CA ILE A 139 7.20 -3.94 -2.87
C ILE A 139 7.68 -4.13 -1.44
N VAL A 140 6.73 -4.27 -0.51
CA VAL A 140 7.01 -4.64 0.88
C VAL A 140 6.67 -6.11 1.04
N VAL A 141 7.64 -6.88 1.52
CA VAL A 141 7.50 -8.29 1.90
C VAL A 141 8.16 -8.45 3.26
N GLU A 142 7.55 -9.21 4.14
CA GLU A 142 8.10 -9.50 5.47
C GLU A 142 8.32 -11.01 5.61
N THR A 143 9.05 -11.45 6.64
CA THR A 143 9.27 -12.88 6.88
C THR A 143 7.99 -13.57 7.33
N PHE A 144 7.77 -14.82 6.89
CA PHE A 144 6.56 -15.57 7.21
C PHE A 144 6.38 -15.82 8.71
N PHE A 145 7.47 -16.01 9.46
CA PHE A 145 7.41 -16.28 10.88
C PHE A 145 6.97 -15.06 11.69
N GLU A 146 7.36 -13.86 11.25
CA GLU A 146 7.06 -12.60 11.94
C GLU A 146 5.72 -12.03 11.49
N TYR A 147 5.48 -12.00 10.18
CA TYR A 147 4.26 -11.48 9.57
C TYR A 147 3.70 -12.47 8.52
N PRO A 148 2.94 -13.51 8.94
CA PRO A 148 2.44 -14.56 8.07
C PRO A 148 1.60 -14.09 6.87
N SER A 149 0.91 -12.95 7.03
CA SER A 149 0.04 -12.37 6.01
C SER A 149 0.81 -11.66 4.89
N LEU A 150 2.00 -11.14 5.16
CA LEU A 150 2.87 -10.47 4.19
C LEU A 150 3.94 -11.40 3.63
N GLY A 151 4.21 -12.52 4.30
CA GLY A 151 5.20 -13.50 3.86
C GLY A 151 4.68 -14.58 2.90
N ARG A 152 3.37 -14.70 2.68
CA ARG A 152 2.79 -15.64 1.71
C ARG A 152 2.61 -14.97 0.36
N PHE A 153 3.11 -15.59 -0.70
CA PHE A 153 2.97 -15.08 -2.06
C PHE A 153 2.65 -16.18 -3.06
N ALA A 154 2.00 -15.80 -4.15
CA ALA A 154 1.74 -16.67 -5.29
C ALA A 154 2.46 -16.10 -6.51
N VAL A 155 3.23 -16.93 -7.20
CA VAL A 155 3.88 -16.59 -8.46
C VAL A 155 2.92 -16.94 -9.58
N ARG A 156 2.69 -15.99 -10.49
CA ARG A 156 1.79 -16.18 -11.64
C ARG A 156 2.52 -15.85 -12.92
N ASP A 157 2.31 -16.70 -13.93
CA ASP A 157 2.71 -16.45 -15.30
C ASP A 157 1.50 -16.63 -16.22
N MET A 158 1.33 -15.74 -17.21
CA MET A 158 0.19 -15.73 -18.15
C MET A 158 -1.19 -15.99 -17.50
N ARG A 159 -1.46 -15.39 -16.33
CA ARG A 159 -2.68 -15.56 -15.50
C ARG A 159 -2.87 -16.93 -14.85
N GLN A 160 -1.95 -17.87 -15.03
CA GLN A 160 -1.91 -19.15 -14.33
C GLN A 160 -1.01 -19.06 -13.09
N MET A 161 -1.35 -19.81 -12.05
CA MET A 161 -0.51 -19.92 -10.86
C MET A 161 0.57 -20.96 -11.14
N VAL A 162 1.82 -20.53 -11.06
CA VAL A 162 2.98 -21.39 -11.35
C VAL A 162 3.69 -21.86 -10.08
N ALA A 163 3.60 -21.09 -8.99
CA ALA A 163 4.14 -21.50 -7.70
C ALA A 163 3.46 -20.78 -6.53
N VAL A 164 3.57 -21.35 -5.34
CA VAL A 164 3.20 -20.72 -4.07
C VAL A 164 4.41 -20.78 -3.16
N GLY A 165 4.68 -19.69 -2.44
CA GLY A 165 5.87 -19.57 -1.60
C GLY A 165 5.60 -18.86 -0.28
N VAL A 166 6.49 -19.12 0.67
CA VAL A 166 6.62 -18.38 1.92
C VAL A 166 8.00 -17.76 2.01
N SER A 167 8.07 -16.50 2.44
CA SER A 167 9.33 -15.80 2.66
C SER A 167 10.01 -16.33 3.92
N LYS A 168 11.27 -16.77 3.78
CA LYS A 168 12.09 -17.14 4.93
C LYS A 168 12.93 -15.98 5.47
N GLN A 169 13.53 -15.22 4.57
CA GLN A 169 14.42 -14.12 4.92
C GLN A 169 14.21 -13.00 3.91
N VAL A 170 14.16 -11.75 4.37
CA VAL A 170 14.03 -10.57 3.51
C VAL A 170 15.13 -9.58 3.84
N GLU A 171 15.92 -9.21 2.84
CA GLU A 171 16.84 -8.09 2.91
C GLU A 171 16.03 -6.81 2.67
N LYS A 172 15.88 -5.96 3.69
CA LYS A 172 15.22 -4.67 3.59
C LYS A 172 16.21 -3.64 2.99
N LYS A 173 15.76 -2.84 2.03
CA LYS A 173 16.53 -1.74 1.44
C LYS A 173 16.60 -0.57 2.42
N ASP A 174 17.73 0.12 2.44
CA ASP A 174 17.90 1.31 3.28
C ASP A 174 16.94 2.44 2.85
N PRO A 175 16.33 3.16 3.81
CA PRO A 175 15.35 4.21 3.54
C PRO A 175 16.04 5.46 2.96
N THR A 176 16.40 5.40 1.68
CA THR A 176 17.02 6.51 0.97
C THR A 176 15.91 7.43 0.45
N GLY A 177 15.55 8.46 1.23
CA GLY A 177 14.60 9.49 0.81
C GLY A 177 13.28 9.58 1.60
N ALA A 178 13.24 9.07 2.83
CA ALA A 178 12.07 9.23 3.71
C ALA A 178 11.72 10.72 3.87
N LYS A 179 10.58 11.13 3.30
CA LYS A 179 9.99 12.46 3.53
C LYS A 179 9.19 12.39 4.81
N ILE A 180 9.71 13.00 5.87
CA ILE A 180 8.97 13.23 7.11
C ILE A 180 8.03 14.42 6.86
N THR A 181 6.73 14.23 7.03
CA THR A 181 5.70 15.24 6.73
C THR A 181 4.84 15.53 7.95
#